data_AF-A0A7S2F8M9-F1
#
_entry.id   AF-A0A7S2F8M9-F1
#
_cell.length_a   1.000
_cell.length_b   1.000
_cell.length_c   1.000
_cell.angle_alpha   90.00
_cell.angle_beta   90.00
_cell.angle_gamma   90.00
#
_symmetry.space_group_name_H-M   'P 1'
#
loop_
_entity.id
_entity.type
_entity.pdbx_description
1 polymer ?
#
loop_
_entity_poly.entity_id
_entity_poly.type
_entity_poly.pdbx_seq_one_letter_code
_entity_poly.pdbx_strand_id
1 'polypeptide(L)'
;FGSSRLAERGPLPAPRRASPSSLFVRAARARSDPAFASEMASVLVCGGGNAAQVVSCLFSARYKVTAISLYADEAERWSECVKQAGGMQCSFAGTTKEVKATPDLITKDPSAVKDCDMVLFTVPSSFHDQYFAALEPHVKPGTIFAVMPARSGCDFLFKKVMGDKAETLGLAAFETLPW
;
A
#
# COMPACT_ATOMS: atom_id res chain seq x y z
N PHE A 1 45.30 -32.68 35.07
CA PHE A 1 45.18 -31.25 35.41
C PHE A 1 46.23 -30.50 34.58
N GLY A 2 45.96 -29.62 33.62
CA GLY A 2 44.74 -29.12 33.00
C GLY A 2 45.13 -28.51 31.63
N SER A 3 44.22 -28.63 30.66
CA SER A 3 44.33 -28.05 29.32
C SER A 3 43.54 -26.74 29.28
N SER A 4 44.09 -25.68 28.69
CA SER A 4 43.44 -24.88 27.65
C SER A 4 44.27 -23.63 27.35
N ARG A 5 44.66 -23.47 26.08
CA ARG A 5 45.11 -22.17 25.55
C ARG A 5 43.86 -21.37 25.19
N LEU A 6 43.65 -20.25 25.86
CA LEU A 6 42.68 -19.23 25.44
C LEU A 6 43.18 -18.62 24.13
N ALA A 7 42.45 -18.84 23.04
CA ALA A 7 42.63 -18.11 21.79
C ALA A 7 41.99 -16.73 21.96
N GLU A 8 42.78 -15.67 21.84
CA GLU A 8 42.28 -14.30 21.78
C GLU A 8 41.36 -14.13 20.55
N ARG A 9 40.09 -13.81 20.79
CA ARG A 9 39.16 -13.38 19.73
C ARG A 9 39.40 -11.90 19.46
N GLY A 10 39.88 -11.58 18.27
CA GLY A 10 39.95 -10.20 17.78
C GLY A 10 38.56 -9.53 17.71
N PRO A 11 38.50 -8.19 17.63
CA PRO A 11 37.24 -7.45 17.68
C PRO A 11 36.34 -7.79 16.49
N LEU A 12 35.03 -7.88 16.76
CA LEU A 12 34.00 -8.10 15.74
C LEU A 12 33.99 -6.94 14.72
N PRO A 13 33.85 -7.23 13.42
CA PRO A 13 33.80 -6.18 12.40
C PRO A 13 32.54 -5.33 12.58
N ALA A 14 32.69 -4.01 12.45
CA ALA A 14 31.57 -3.07 12.50
C ALA A 14 30.55 -3.37 11.38
N PRO A 15 29.23 -3.20 11.63
CA PRO A 15 28.22 -3.39 10.60
C PRO A 15 28.46 -2.42 9.45
N ARG A 16 28.49 -2.95 8.21
CA ARG A 16 28.66 -2.14 7.00
C ARG A 16 27.48 -1.19 6.88
N ARG A 17 27.74 0.11 7.04
CA ARG A 17 26.78 1.18 6.76
C ARG A 17 26.44 1.13 5.27
N ALA A 18 25.21 0.76 4.93
CA ALA A 18 24.74 0.82 3.55
C ALA A 18 24.91 2.26 3.04
N SER A 19 25.58 2.43 1.89
CA SER A 19 25.80 3.76 1.33
C SER A 19 24.47 4.34 0.85
N PRO A 20 24.25 5.67 0.92
CA PRO A 20 23.02 6.31 0.45
C PRO A 20 22.67 5.99 -1.01
N SER A 21 23.67 5.60 -1.81
CA SER A 21 23.51 5.19 -3.20
C SER A 21 22.79 3.84 -3.38
N SER A 22 22.79 2.91 -2.43
CA SER A 22 22.10 1.62 -2.59
C SER A 22 20.58 1.73 -2.45
N LEU A 23 20.09 2.72 -1.72
CA LEU A 23 18.66 3.01 -1.56
C LEU A 23 18.07 3.69 -2.81
N PHE A 24 18.81 4.61 -3.43
CA PHE A 24 18.38 5.26 -4.68
C PHE A 24 18.45 4.32 -5.90
N VAL A 25 19.37 3.35 -5.91
CA VAL A 25 19.52 2.42 -7.04
C VAL A 25 18.38 1.38 -7.10
N ARG A 26 17.71 1.06 -5.98
CA ARG A 26 16.54 0.14 -6.01
C ARG A 26 15.32 0.75 -6.70
N ALA A 27 15.06 2.05 -6.54
CA ALA A 27 13.97 2.74 -7.24
C ALA A 27 14.23 2.87 -8.75
N ALA A 28 15.50 3.02 -9.16
CA ALA A 28 15.87 3.10 -10.57
C ALA A 28 15.80 1.73 -11.29
N ARG A 29 16.13 0.63 -10.59
CA ARG A 29 16.11 -0.72 -11.17
C ARG A 29 14.69 -1.25 -11.42
N ALA A 30 13.69 -0.72 -10.72
CA ALA A 30 12.28 -0.99 -10.99
C ALA A 30 11.82 -0.49 -12.36
N ARG A 31 12.50 0.52 -12.95
CA ARG A 31 12.16 1.04 -14.28
C ARG A 31 12.75 0.23 -15.44
N SER A 32 13.72 -0.64 -15.20
CA SER A 32 14.41 -1.42 -16.24
C SER A 32 13.91 -2.85 -16.37
N ASP A 33 12.94 -3.27 -15.54
CA ASP A 33 12.35 -4.60 -15.64
C ASP A 33 11.14 -4.54 -16.59
N PRO A 34 11.22 -5.12 -17.80
CA PRO A 34 10.10 -5.11 -18.76
C PRO A 34 8.84 -5.81 -18.23
N ALA A 35 8.93 -6.54 -17.10
CA ALA A 35 7.78 -7.10 -16.40
C ALA A 35 6.92 -6.05 -15.67
N PHE A 36 7.45 -4.86 -15.33
CA PHE A 36 6.66 -3.80 -14.68
C PHE A 36 5.86 -2.95 -15.70
N ALA A 37 6.12 -3.14 -17.00
CA ALA A 37 5.51 -2.39 -18.07
C ALA A 37 4.79 -3.33 -19.05
N SER A 38 3.49 -3.54 -18.83
CA SER A 38 2.44 -3.64 -19.89
C SER A 38 1.12 -4.22 -19.39
N GLU A 39 1.03 -4.73 -18.16
CA GLU A 39 -0.24 -5.15 -17.56
C GLU A 39 -0.96 -3.96 -16.89
N MET A 40 -2.29 -3.94 -16.97
CA MET A 40 -3.13 -2.97 -16.25
C MET A 40 -2.86 -3.10 -14.74
N ALA A 41 -2.11 -2.16 -14.17
CA ALA A 41 -1.77 -2.19 -12.74
C ALA A 41 -3.04 -2.34 -11.88
N SER A 42 -3.03 -3.28 -10.94
CA SER A 42 -4.14 -3.50 -10.02
C SER A 42 -3.93 -2.78 -8.69
N VAL A 43 -4.94 -2.05 -8.24
CA VAL A 43 -4.85 -1.14 -7.09
C VAL A 43 -5.90 -1.49 -6.06
N LEU A 44 -5.47 -1.65 -4.80
CA LEU A 44 -6.35 -1.77 -3.65
C LEU A 44 -6.44 -0.44 -2.90
N VAL A 45 -7.64 0.11 -2.71
CA VAL A 45 -7.89 1.36 -1.99
C VAL A 45 -8.47 1.05 -0.61
N CYS A 46 -7.77 1.43 0.45
CA CYS A 46 -8.22 1.23 1.82
C CYS A 46 -9.03 2.42 2.35
N GLY A 47 -10.21 2.13 2.91
CA GLY A 47 -11.14 3.07 3.53
C GLY A 47 -12.45 3.24 2.74
N GLY A 48 -13.46 3.87 3.35
CA GLY A 48 -14.71 4.27 2.70
C GLY A 48 -15.03 5.79 2.76
N GLY A 49 -14.11 6.59 3.31
CA GLY A 49 -14.27 8.04 3.43
C GLY A 49 -14.07 8.81 2.12
N ASN A 50 -14.13 10.15 2.20
CA ASN A 50 -14.05 11.03 1.03
C ASN A 50 -12.86 10.72 0.10
N ALA A 51 -11.67 10.51 0.67
CA ALA A 51 -10.47 10.20 -0.10
C ALA A 51 -10.57 8.86 -0.84
N ALA A 52 -11.08 7.83 -0.15
CA ALA A 52 -11.28 6.52 -0.74
C ALA A 52 -12.27 6.59 -1.91
N GLN A 53 -13.36 7.35 -1.78
CA GLN A 53 -14.33 7.48 -2.86
C GLN A 53 -13.75 8.20 -4.09
N VAL A 54 -13.03 9.30 -3.87
CA VAL A 54 -12.39 10.07 -4.96
C VAL A 54 -11.37 9.18 -5.70
N VAL A 55 -10.46 8.55 -4.97
CA VAL A 55 -9.41 7.70 -5.57
C VAL A 55 -10.01 6.49 -6.26
N SER A 56 -10.99 5.82 -5.64
CA SER A 56 -11.66 4.66 -6.23
C SER A 56 -12.30 5.01 -7.57
N CYS A 57 -12.99 6.15 -7.69
CA CYS A 57 -13.55 6.60 -8.95
C CYS A 57 -12.47 6.97 -9.98
N LEU A 58 -11.52 7.84 -9.59
CA LEU A 58 -10.50 8.34 -10.52
C LEU A 58 -9.59 7.23 -11.06
N PHE A 59 -9.19 6.27 -10.21
CA PHE A 59 -8.30 5.19 -10.63
C PHE A 59 -9.02 4.16 -11.48
N SER A 60 -10.32 3.92 -11.24
CA SER A 60 -11.11 2.96 -12.02
C SER A 60 -11.25 3.37 -13.49
N ALA A 61 -10.97 4.63 -13.84
CA ALA A 61 -10.93 5.07 -15.23
C ALA A 61 -9.68 4.56 -15.99
N ARG A 62 -8.69 3.99 -15.31
CA ARG A 62 -7.37 3.62 -15.89
C ARG A 62 -6.79 2.31 -15.39
N TYR A 63 -7.23 1.81 -14.25
CA TYR A 63 -6.63 0.69 -13.55
C TYR A 63 -7.73 -0.27 -13.09
N LYS A 64 -7.35 -1.52 -12.80
CA LYS A 64 -8.22 -2.45 -12.09
C LYS A 64 -8.23 -2.06 -10.61
N VAL A 65 -9.40 -1.76 -10.05
CA VAL A 65 -9.52 -1.22 -8.70
C VAL A 65 -10.36 -2.12 -7.80
N THR A 66 -9.78 -2.46 -6.65
CA THR A 66 -10.49 -3.04 -5.52
C THR A 66 -10.57 -2.00 -4.41
N ALA A 67 -11.76 -1.60 -3.96
CA ALA A 67 -11.93 -0.83 -2.74
C ALA A 67 -12.20 -1.77 -1.55
N ILE A 68 -11.54 -1.51 -0.43
CA ILE A 68 -11.75 -2.26 0.82
C ILE A 68 -12.10 -1.33 1.98
N SER A 69 -13.17 -1.67 2.70
CA SER A 69 -13.44 -1.12 4.02
C SER A 69 -13.55 -2.21 5.05
N LEU A 70 -12.82 -2.04 6.16
CA LEU A 70 -12.89 -2.92 7.33
C LEU A 70 -13.86 -2.39 8.40
N TYR A 71 -14.61 -1.33 8.10
CA TYR A 71 -15.52 -0.69 9.05
C TYR A 71 -16.92 -1.30 8.97
N ALA A 72 -17.25 -2.18 9.92
CA ALA A 72 -18.57 -2.80 10.05
C ALA A 72 -19.07 -3.41 8.72
N ASP A 73 -20.18 -2.88 8.20
CA ASP A 73 -20.86 -3.25 6.96
C ASP A 73 -20.72 -2.18 5.86
N GLU A 74 -19.75 -1.27 6.00
CA GLU A 74 -19.55 -0.14 5.08
C GLU A 74 -19.29 -0.60 3.65
N ALA A 75 -18.54 -1.69 3.45
CA ALA A 75 -18.26 -2.22 2.12
C ALA A 75 -19.52 -2.72 1.40
N GLU A 76 -20.40 -3.44 2.09
CA GLU A 76 -21.66 -3.92 1.55
C GLU A 76 -22.59 -2.76 1.18
N ARG A 77 -22.77 -1.81 2.12
CA ARG A 77 -23.58 -0.61 1.87
C ARG A 77 -23.04 0.20 0.70
N TRP A 78 -21.72 0.39 0.63
CA TRP A 78 -21.10 1.10 -0.48
C TRP A 78 -21.31 0.37 -1.82
N SER A 79 -21.08 -0.94 -1.88
CA SER A 79 -21.31 -1.72 -3.10
C SER A 79 -22.76 -1.65 -3.57
N GLU A 80 -23.73 -1.73 -2.64
CA GLU A 80 -25.15 -1.62 -2.96
C GLU A 80 -25.51 -0.22 -3.48
N CYS A 81 -25.06 0.84 -2.81
CA CYS A 81 -25.31 2.22 -3.27
C CYS A 81 -24.75 2.48 -4.67
N VAL A 82 -23.54 1.99 -4.96
CA VAL A 82 -22.91 2.14 -6.28
C VAL A 82 -23.71 1.41 -7.37
N LYS A 83 -24.19 0.19 -7.08
CA LYS A 83 -25.04 -0.56 -8.01
C LYS A 83 -26.36 0.16 -8.27
N GLN A 84 -27.01 0.65 -7.22
CA GLN A 84 -28.28 1.39 -7.32
C GLN A 84 -28.12 2.71 -8.10
N ALA A 85 -26.99 3.41 -7.93
CA ALA A 85 -26.69 4.65 -8.63
C ALA A 85 -26.22 4.45 -10.09
N GLY A 86 -25.94 3.22 -10.51
CA GLY A 86 -25.40 2.93 -11.85
C GLY A 86 -23.92 3.26 -12.01
N GLY A 87 -23.17 3.42 -10.91
CA GLY A 87 -21.74 3.69 -10.89
C GLY A 87 -21.34 4.88 -10.01
N MET A 88 -20.06 5.25 -10.07
CA MET A 88 -19.54 6.44 -9.38
C MET A 88 -19.24 7.59 -10.35
N GLN A 89 -19.33 8.82 -9.84
CA GLN A 89 -18.96 10.03 -10.54
C GLN A 89 -18.08 10.90 -9.63
N CYS A 90 -16.95 11.37 -10.15
CA CYS A 90 -16.08 12.34 -9.50
C CYS A 90 -16.11 13.65 -10.31
N SER A 91 -16.54 14.74 -9.68
CA SER A 91 -16.52 16.08 -10.26
C SER A 91 -15.36 16.90 -9.71
N PHE A 92 -14.80 17.78 -10.55
CA PHE A 92 -13.70 18.66 -10.15
C PHE A 92 -14.25 20.06 -9.85
N ALA A 93 -14.15 20.47 -8.59
CA ALA A 93 -14.65 21.76 -8.11
C ALA A 93 -14.12 22.93 -8.96
N GLY A 94 -15.02 23.87 -9.29
CA GLY A 94 -14.67 25.03 -10.13
C GLY A 94 -14.54 24.71 -11.63
N THR A 95 -14.88 23.49 -12.07
CA THR A 95 -14.86 23.10 -13.50
C THR A 95 -16.12 22.32 -13.88
N THR A 96 -16.34 22.15 -15.19
CA THR A 96 -17.37 21.24 -15.73
C THR A 96 -16.84 19.83 -15.99
N LYS A 97 -15.60 19.52 -15.58
CA LYS A 97 -14.98 18.21 -15.82
C LYS A 97 -15.53 17.19 -14.83
N GLU A 98 -15.76 15.98 -15.34
CA GLU A 98 -16.19 14.83 -14.57
C GLU A 98 -15.49 13.55 -15.05
N VAL A 99 -15.33 12.60 -14.13
CA VAL A 99 -14.92 11.22 -14.40
C VAL A 99 -16.04 10.31 -13.92
N LYS A 100 -16.47 9.38 -14.77
CA LYS A 100 -17.44 8.33 -14.44
C LYS A 100 -16.75 6.99 -14.59
N ALA A 101 -16.51 6.32 -13.48
CA ALA A 101 -15.90 5.00 -13.43
C ALA A 101 -16.19 4.36 -12.07
N THR A 102 -16.14 3.04 -12.01
CA THR A 102 -16.53 2.28 -10.82
C THR A 102 -15.49 1.20 -10.53
N PRO A 103 -15.12 0.95 -9.27
CA PRO A 103 -14.24 -0.16 -8.92
C PRO A 103 -14.76 -1.51 -9.39
N ASP A 104 -13.85 -2.39 -9.78
CA ASP A 104 -14.15 -3.78 -10.14
C ASP A 104 -14.69 -4.56 -8.94
N LEU A 105 -14.23 -4.23 -7.74
CA LEU A 105 -14.65 -4.87 -6.49
C LEU A 105 -14.73 -3.85 -5.35
N ILE A 106 -15.79 -3.94 -4.54
CA ILE A 106 -15.90 -3.28 -3.25
C ILE A 106 -16.15 -4.39 -2.22
N THR A 107 -15.26 -4.55 -1.24
CA THR A 107 -15.28 -5.71 -0.34
C THR A 107 -14.81 -5.34 1.08
N LYS A 108 -15.05 -6.24 2.04
CA LYS A 108 -14.43 -6.22 3.37
C LYS A 108 -13.42 -7.36 3.57
N ASP A 109 -13.24 -8.21 2.56
CA ASP A 109 -12.29 -9.34 2.61
C ASP A 109 -10.86 -8.87 2.31
N PRO A 110 -9.93 -8.93 3.28
CA PRO A 110 -8.54 -8.52 3.07
C PRO A 110 -7.78 -9.43 2.11
N SER A 111 -8.27 -10.65 1.83
CA SER A 111 -7.60 -11.57 0.91
C SER A 111 -7.51 -11.04 -0.52
N ALA A 112 -8.35 -10.07 -0.89
CA ALA A 112 -8.37 -9.42 -2.19
C ALA A 112 -7.05 -8.69 -2.54
N VAL A 113 -6.21 -8.38 -1.56
CA VAL A 113 -4.90 -7.73 -1.78
C VAL A 113 -3.92 -8.61 -2.55
N LYS A 114 -4.10 -9.93 -2.55
CA LYS A 114 -3.24 -10.87 -3.29
C LYS A 114 -3.21 -10.59 -4.79
N ASP A 115 -4.30 -10.02 -5.31
CA ASP A 115 -4.48 -9.71 -6.73
C ASP A 115 -4.03 -8.28 -7.08
N CYS A 116 -3.48 -7.54 -6.12
CA CYS A 116 -3.17 -6.10 -6.22
C CYS A 116 -1.66 -5.82 -6.23
N ASP A 117 -1.20 -5.02 -7.19
CA ASP A 117 0.20 -4.57 -7.30
C ASP A 117 0.49 -3.38 -6.38
N MET A 118 -0.53 -2.55 -6.11
CA MET A 118 -0.43 -1.36 -5.27
C MET A 118 -1.54 -1.32 -4.23
N VAL A 119 -1.21 -0.81 -3.04
CA VAL A 119 -2.14 -0.58 -1.93
C VAL A 119 -2.09 0.90 -1.56
N LEU A 120 -3.24 1.56 -1.59
CA LEU A 120 -3.42 2.96 -1.23
C LEU A 120 -4.10 3.06 0.12
N PHE A 121 -3.38 3.53 1.14
CA PHE A 121 -4.01 3.86 2.43
C PHE A 121 -4.55 5.28 2.36
N THR A 122 -5.88 5.40 2.29
CA THR A 122 -6.61 6.68 2.31
C THR A 122 -7.40 6.86 3.61
N VAL A 123 -6.97 6.18 4.67
CA VAL A 123 -7.56 6.21 6.01
C VAL A 123 -6.76 7.09 6.96
N PRO A 124 -7.38 7.62 8.03
CA PRO A 124 -6.65 8.27 9.12
C PRO A 124 -5.56 7.35 9.70
N SER A 125 -4.46 7.94 10.18
CA SER A 125 -3.32 7.17 10.70
C SER A 125 -3.64 6.28 11.89
N SER A 126 -4.72 6.59 12.63
CA SER A 126 -5.23 5.74 13.72
C SER A 126 -5.66 4.35 13.26
N PHE A 127 -5.92 4.15 11.97
CA PHE A 127 -6.36 2.87 11.41
C PHE A 127 -5.26 2.12 10.65
N HIS A 128 -4.07 2.70 10.47
CA HIS A 128 -3.00 2.07 9.69
C HIS A 128 -2.64 0.68 10.22
N ASP A 129 -2.54 0.51 11.54
CA ASP A 129 -2.19 -0.77 12.18
C ASP A 129 -3.24 -1.85 11.84
N GLN A 130 -4.53 -1.51 11.94
CA GLN A 130 -5.63 -2.41 11.59
C GLN A 130 -5.53 -2.87 10.13
N TYR A 131 -5.31 -1.95 9.19
CA TYR A 131 -5.23 -2.32 7.77
C TYR A 131 -3.96 -3.09 7.46
N PHE A 132 -2.80 -2.69 7.98
CA PHE A 132 -1.57 -3.45 7.77
C PHE A 132 -1.71 -4.88 8.30
N ALA A 133 -2.22 -5.05 9.52
CA ALA A 133 -2.38 -6.37 10.14
C ALA A 133 -3.37 -7.25 9.36
N ALA A 134 -4.45 -6.67 8.82
CA ALA A 134 -5.41 -7.42 8.01
C ALA A 134 -4.84 -7.87 6.66
N LEU A 135 -4.01 -7.04 6.02
CA LEU A 135 -3.47 -7.30 4.69
C LEU A 135 -2.18 -8.15 4.69
N GLU A 136 -1.40 -8.09 5.77
CA GLU A 136 -0.11 -8.79 5.93
C GLU A 136 -0.17 -10.29 5.54
N PRO A 137 -1.21 -11.07 5.91
CA PRO A 137 -1.23 -12.50 5.59
C PRO A 137 -1.37 -12.80 4.10
N HIS A 138 -1.81 -11.84 3.31
CA HIS A 138 -2.26 -12.03 1.93
C HIS A 138 -1.42 -11.26 0.90
N VAL A 139 -0.60 -10.31 1.35
CA VAL A 139 0.19 -9.46 0.45
C VAL A 139 1.27 -10.26 -0.28
N LYS A 140 1.40 -10.03 -1.60
CA LYS A 140 2.44 -10.64 -2.42
C LYS A 140 3.74 -9.83 -2.39
N PRO A 141 4.91 -10.46 -2.55
CA PRO A 141 6.17 -9.75 -2.76
C PRO A 141 6.06 -8.77 -3.94
N GLY A 142 6.73 -7.63 -3.83
CA GLY A 142 6.72 -6.56 -4.83
C GLY A 142 5.55 -5.59 -4.72
N THR A 143 4.53 -5.85 -3.88
CA THR A 143 3.43 -4.89 -3.67
C THR A 143 3.94 -3.57 -3.08
N ILE A 144 3.45 -2.46 -3.63
CA ILE A 144 3.77 -1.10 -3.16
C ILE A 144 2.66 -0.56 -2.28
N PHE A 145 2.98 -0.18 -1.04
CA PHE A 145 2.09 0.56 -0.15
C PHE A 145 2.36 2.05 -0.30
N ALA A 146 1.38 2.80 -0.79
CA ALA A 146 1.38 4.25 -0.74
C ALA A 146 0.42 4.72 0.35
N VAL A 147 0.98 5.33 1.39
CA VAL A 147 0.24 5.73 2.58
C VAL A 147 0.03 7.23 2.59
N MET A 148 -1.23 7.67 2.55
CA MET A 148 -1.60 9.07 2.41
C MET A 148 -2.81 9.44 3.30
N PRO A 149 -2.61 10.24 4.37
CA PRO A 149 -1.32 10.71 4.92
C PRO A 149 -0.60 9.62 5.73
N ALA A 150 0.72 9.53 5.62
CA ALA A 150 1.54 8.57 6.37
C ALA A 150 1.74 8.97 7.84
N ARG A 151 1.92 10.27 8.13
CA ARG A 151 2.31 10.78 9.45
C ARG A 151 3.63 10.17 9.96
N SER A 152 4.09 10.63 11.13
CA SER A 152 5.32 10.17 11.75
C SER A 152 5.21 8.71 12.18
N GLY A 153 6.24 7.90 11.89
CA GLY A 153 6.35 6.52 12.34
C GLY A 153 5.60 5.49 11.51
N CYS A 154 5.08 5.88 10.34
CA CYS A 154 4.48 4.96 9.38
C CYS A 154 5.43 3.83 8.97
N ASP A 155 6.71 4.15 8.74
CA ASP A 155 7.78 3.22 8.41
C ASP A 155 8.09 2.24 9.55
N PHE A 156 8.13 2.71 10.80
CA PHE A 156 8.29 1.85 11.97
C PHE A 156 7.10 0.90 12.15
N LEU A 157 5.87 1.41 11.99
CA LEU A 157 4.66 0.59 12.05
C LEU A 157 4.64 -0.45 10.93
N PHE A 158 4.92 -0.03 9.69
CA PHE A 158 5.00 -0.90 8.53
C PHE A 158 5.99 -2.05 8.77
N LYS A 159 7.21 -1.74 9.20
CA LYS A 159 8.23 -2.74 9.50
C LYS A 159 7.84 -3.66 10.66
N LYS A 160 7.22 -3.10 11.71
CA LYS A 160 6.74 -3.87 12.86
C LYS A 160 5.68 -4.90 12.45
N VAL A 161 4.73 -4.51 11.61
CA VAL A 161 3.61 -5.37 11.20
C VAL A 161 4.04 -6.36 10.11
N MET A 162 4.73 -5.89 9.07
CA MET A 162 5.12 -6.72 7.92
C MET A 162 6.31 -7.65 8.22
N GLY A 163 7.07 -7.40 9.29
CA GLY A 163 8.22 -8.22 9.67
C GLY A 163 9.23 -8.36 8.51
N ASP A 164 9.68 -9.57 8.26
CA ASP A 164 10.65 -9.88 7.21
C ASP A 164 10.10 -9.61 5.79
N LYS A 165 8.78 -9.66 5.59
CA LYS A 165 8.16 -9.36 4.29
C LYS A 165 8.44 -7.92 3.84
N ALA A 166 8.65 -6.99 4.79
CA ALA A 166 8.92 -5.58 4.50
C ALA A 166 10.09 -5.38 3.54
N GLU A 167 11.08 -6.29 3.53
CA GLU A 167 12.27 -6.22 2.67
C GLU A 167 11.96 -6.48 1.18
N THR A 168 10.79 -7.06 0.90
CA THR A 168 10.30 -7.38 -0.45
C THR A 168 9.16 -6.48 -0.92
N LEU A 169 8.71 -5.56 -0.07
CA LEU A 169 7.59 -4.66 -0.32
C LEU A 169 8.10 -3.23 -0.56
N GLY A 170 7.31 -2.42 -1.28
CA GLY A 170 7.55 -1.00 -1.43
C GLY A 170 6.76 -0.20 -0.39
N LEU A 171 7.35 0.86 0.17
CA LEU A 171 6.64 1.84 0.99
C LEU A 171 6.89 3.25 0.45
N ALA A 172 5.81 3.95 0.12
CA ALA A 172 5.79 5.36 -0.25
C ALA A 172 4.93 6.13 0.76
N ALA A 173 5.57 6.95 1.58
CA ALA A 173 4.92 7.71 2.64
C ALA A 173 4.65 9.15 2.18
N PHE A 174 3.38 9.53 2.09
CA PHE A 174 2.98 10.88 1.66
C PHE A 174 2.71 11.77 2.88
N GLU A 175 3.13 13.03 2.79
CA GLU A 175 2.87 14.04 3.82
C GLU A 175 1.36 14.27 4.01
N THR A 176 0.63 14.40 2.89
CA THR A 176 -0.81 14.70 2.83
C THR A 176 -1.47 13.99 1.64
N LEU A 177 -2.79 14.12 1.52
CA LEU A 177 -3.53 13.74 0.31
C LEU A 177 -3.09 14.61 -0.88
N PRO A 178 -2.93 14.05 -2.08
CA PRO A 178 -2.35 14.75 -3.23
C PRO A 178 -3.34 15.67 -3.98
N TRP A 179 -4.36 16.20 -3.29
CA TRP A 179 -5.36 17.14 -3.84
C TRP A 179 -5.75 18.20 -2.83
#